data_AF-A0A3Q4H465-F1
#
_entry.id   AF-A0A3Q4H465-F1
#
_cell.length_a   1.000
_cell.length_b   1.000
_cell.length_c   1.000
_cell.angle_alpha   90.00
_cell.angle_beta   90.00
_cell.angle_gamma   90.00
#
_symmetry.space_group_name_H-M   'P 1'
#
loop_
_entity.id
_entity.type
_entity.pdbx_description
1 polymer ?
#
loop_
_entity_poly.entity_id
_entity_poly.type
_entity_poly.pdbx_seq_one_letter_code
_entity_poly.pdbx_strand_id
1 'polypeptide(L)'
;FSTSPLEDDAAGGCGVSHTAVPPIHSSTHTHRVRQAAIRLFFLFQFYRPLNVRVALTGLEIWSDRDKIRVEKSPTDTLNNFLEWRTRDLLPRLRHDNAQLVMGGAFDGTTVGMASQSSMCSRDRSGGVNDHLVSVLGVASTVAHELGHNLGMSHDTAERHCSCQNEPRLGGCIMEPSTGFMPGQLFSSCSAADLSVSLLHGGGMCLFNVPQPEHLLGGPRCGNLYVEKGEECDCGLLEECEDPCCNASTCKLLPGAQCSSDGICCQDCKLRAAGSVCREPLGECDLPEYCTGSSPYCPPNVFLQNGEPCEEGASYCYGGICASMHSQCQTLWGPSKTPVCSCAGCLY
;
A
#
# COMPACT_ATOMS: atom_id res chain seq x y z
N PHE A 1 11.35 -14.50 -21.26
CA PHE A 1 12.23 -15.57 -21.77
C PHE A 1 13.01 -15.01 -22.94
N SER A 2 14.35 -15.09 -22.85
CA SER A 2 15.31 -14.54 -23.81
C SER A 2 15.82 -15.65 -24.73
N THR A 3 15.98 -15.36 -26.02
CA THR A 3 16.78 -16.16 -26.96
C THR A 3 17.65 -15.23 -27.77
N SER A 4 18.97 -15.34 -27.61
CA SER A 4 19.96 -14.70 -28.49
C SER A 4 19.94 -15.34 -29.89
N PRO A 5 20.31 -14.60 -30.97
CA PRO A 5 20.19 -15.09 -32.34
C PRO A 5 21.48 -15.75 -32.87
N LEU A 6 21.30 -16.68 -33.81
CA LEU A 6 22.32 -17.19 -34.72
C LEU A 6 22.35 -16.32 -35.98
N GLU A 7 23.56 -15.99 -36.44
CA GLU A 7 23.89 -15.34 -37.70
C GLU A 7 23.55 -16.26 -38.90
N ASP A 8 22.97 -15.72 -39.98
CA ASP A 8 23.72 -15.41 -41.21
C ASP A 8 22.85 -14.88 -42.37
N ASP A 9 23.55 -14.11 -43.20
CA ASP A 9 23.38 -13.79 -44.62
C ASP A 9 22.55 -12.60 -45.14
N ALA A 10 23.24 -11.88 -46.03
CA ALA A 10 23.00 -10.55 -46.54
C ALA A 10 22.21 -10.53 -47.87
N ALA A 11 21.38 -9.50 -48.05
CA ALA A 11 21.14 -8.87 -49.35
C ALA A 11 20.54 -7.47 -49.16
N GLY A 12 21.17 -6.47 -49.77
CA GLY A 12 20.78 -5.06 -49.68
C GLY A 12 19.48 -4.73 -50.41
N GLY A 13 18.74 -3.77 -49.84
CA GLY A 13 17.63 -3.09 -50.49
C GLY A 13 17.26 -1.84 -49.70
N CYS A 14 17.46 -0.66 -50.29
CA CYS A 14 16.98 0.60 -49.75
C CYS A 14 15.44 0.59 -49.73
N GLY A 15 14.85 0.33 -48.56
CA GLY A 15 13.41 0.40 -48.32
C GLY A 15 13.11 1.42 -47.23
N VAL A 16 12.23 2.36 -47.55
CA VAL A 16 11.69 3.34 -46.60
C VAL A 16 11.02 2.57 -45.45
N SER A 17 11.58 2.70 -44.24
CA SER A 17 11.09 2.01 -43.05
C SER A 17 9.77 2.65 -42.58
N HIS A 18 8.66 2.19 -43.14
CA HIS A 18 7.39 2.22 -42.42
C HIS A 18 7.47 1.16 -41.32
N THR A 19 8.03 1.52 -40.16
CA THR A 19 7.79 0.75 -38.94
C THR A 19 6.32 0.87 -38.61
N ALA A 20 5.55 -0.13 -39.05
CA ALA A 20 4.24 -0.39 -38.52
C ALA A 20 4.36 -0.51 -37.00
N VAL A 21 3.69 0.39 -36.27
CA VAL A 21 3.48 0.26 -34.84
C VAL A 21 2.79 -1.10 -34.62
N PRO A 22 3.42 -2.07 -33.93
CA PRO A 22 2.77 -3.35 -33.70
C PRO A 22 1.53 -3.12 -32.83
N PRO A 23 0.41 -3.80 -33.10
CA PRO A 23 -0.83 -3.59 -32.36
C PRO A 23 -0.62 -3.96 -30.89
N ILE A 24 -0.98 -3.03 -29.99
CA ILE A 24 -0.82 -3.09 -28.52
C ILE A 24 -1.64 -4.25 -27.88
N HIS A 25 -2.40 -5.00 -28.66
CA HIS A 25 -3.18 -6.15 -28.20
C HIS A 25 -2.51 -7.50 -28.53
N SER A 26 -1.42 -7.80 -27.81
CA SER A 26 -0.95 -9.19 -27.70
C SER A 26 -1.80 -9.95 -26.66
N SER A 27 -2.16 -11.21 -26.95
CA SER A 27 -2.87 -12.10 -26.01
C SER A 27 -2.17 -12.24 -24.66
N THR A 28 -0.83 -12.12 -24.64
CA THR A 28 0.00 -12.16 -23.44
C THR A 28 -0.16 -10.93 -22.56
N HIS A 29 -0.35 -9.74 -23.15
CA HIS A 29 -0.57 -8.50 -22.42
C HIS A 29 -1.93 -8.53 -21.70
N THR A 30 -2.98 -8.92 -22.44
CA THR A 30 -4.33 -9.11 -21.88
C THR A 30 -4.35 -10.15 -20.75
N HIS A 31 -3.56 -11.22 -20.87
CA HIS A 31 -3.42 -12.23 -19.83
C HIS A 31 -2.76 -11.69 -18.55
N ARG A 32 -1.67 -10.91 -18.68
CA ARG A 32 -0.97 -10.29 -17.53
C ARG A 32 -1.85 -9.28 -16.79
N VAL A 33 -2.61 -8.47 -17.52
CA VAL A 33 -3.58 -7.53 -16.93
C VAL A 33 -4.67 -8.28 -16.16
N ARG A 34 -5.20 -9.38 -16.72
CA ARG A 34 -6.16 -10.25 -16.01
C ARG A 34 -5.58 -10.84 -14.74
N GLN A 35 -4.33 -11.33 -14.78
CA GLN A 35 -3.66 -11.85 -13.58
C GLN A 35 -3.46 -10.76 -12.52
N ALA A 36 -3.09 -9.54 -12.91
CA ALA A 36 -2.98 -8.41 -11.97
C ALA A 36 -4.32 -8.11 -11.28
N ALA A 37 -5.42 -8.11 -12.03
CA ALA A 37 -6.76 -7.93 -11.47
C ALA A 37 -7.17 -9.06 -10.49
N ILE A 38 -6.88 -10.32 -10.82
CA ILE A 38 -7.16 -11.46 -9.92
C ILE A 38 -6.32 -11.37 -8.65
N ARG A 39 -5.05 -10.97 -8.75
CA ARG A 39 -4.19 -10.77 -7.57
C ARG A 39 -4.72 -9.65 -6.66
N LEU A 40 -5.18 -8.54 -7.24
CA LEU A 40 -5.79 -7.46 -6.48
C LEU A 40 -7.02 -7.92 -5.68
N PHE A 41 -7.85 -8.77 -6.28
CA PHE A 41 -8.99 -9.37 -5.58
C PHE A 41 -8.56 -10.16 -4.33
N PHE A 42 -7.50 -10.98 -4.41
CA PHE A 42 -6.99 -11.69 -3.25
C PHE A 42 -6.38 -10.74 -2.20
N LEU A 43 -5.62 -9.72 -2.63
CA LEU A 43 -5.05 -8.73 -1.72
C LEU A 43 -6.14 -8.00 -0.94
N PHE A 44 -7.23 -7.61 -1.61
CA PHE A 44 -8.40 -7.04 -0.97
C PHE A 44 -8.95 -7.98 0.12
N GLN A 45 -9.14 -9.26 -0.20
CA GLN A 45 -9.64 -10.25 0.76
C GLN A 45 -8.70 -10.43 1.97
N PHE A 46 -7.38 -10.46 1.75
CA PHE A 46 -6.40 -10.72 2.80
C PHE A 46 -6.27 -9.55 3.78
N TYR A 47 -6.31 -8.31 3.28
CA TYR A 47 -6.12 -7.11 4.10
C TYR A 47 -7.40 -6.56 4.73
N ARG A 48 -8.57 -6.96 4.23
CA ARG A 48 -9.87 -6.52 4.76
C ARG A 48 -10.03 -6.76 6.27
N PRO A 49 -9.66 -7.93 6.86
CA PRO A 49 -9.74 -8.14 8.30
C PRO A 49 -8.85 -7.21 9.13
N LEU A 50 -7.82 -6.62 8.52
CA LEU A 50 -6.91 -5.64 9.14
C LEU A 50 -7.38 -4.19 8.95
N ASN A 51 -8.54 -3.97 8.34
CA ASN A 51 -9.05 -2.65 7.97
C ASN A 51 -8.08 -1.85 7.06
N VAL A 52 -7.35 -2.57 6.19
CA VAL A 52 -6.47 -1.98 5.19
C VAL A 52 -7.08 -2.21 3.81
N ARG A 53 -7.22 -1.15 3.02
CA ARG A 53 -7.73 -1.23 1.64
C ARG A 53 -6.55 -1.15 0.68
N VAL A 54 -6.40 -2.17 -0.18
CA VAL A 54 -5.39 -2.18 -1.25
C VAL A 54 -6.05 -1.74 -2.54
N ALA A 55 -5.55 -0.65 -3.13
CA ALA A 55 -6.01 -0.13 -4.42
C ALA A 55 -4.89 -0.22 -5.45
N LEU A 56 -5.22 -0.70 -6.65
CA LEU A 56 -4.31 -0.68 -7.79
C LEU A 56 -4.47 0.64 -8.56
N THR A 57 -3.63 1.62 -8.22
CA THR A 57 -3.61 2.96 -8.84
C THR A 57 -2.77 3.04 -10.11
N GLY A 58 -2.00 1.99 -10.41
CA GLY A 58 -1.22 1.90 -11.64
C GLY A 58 -0.70 0.49 -11.90
N LEU A 59 -0.50 0.19 -13.18
CA LEU A 59 0.06 -1.08 -13.65
C LEU A 59 1.03 -0.80 -14.79
N GLU A 60 2.29 -1.20 -14.62
CA GLU A 60 3.29 -1.09 -15.66
C GLU A 60 3.80 -2.48 -16.05
N ILE A 61 3.75 -2.78 -17.34
CA ILE A 61 4.22 -4.05 -17.89
C ILE A 61 5.41 -3.76 -18.80
N TRP A 62 6.60 -4.18 -18.38
CA TRP A 62 7.82 -4.12 -19.17
C TRP A 62 7.77 -5.17 -20.29
N SER A 63 7.18 -4.80 -21.42
CA SER A 63 6.97 -5.67 -22.58
C SER A 63 8.11 -5.60 -23.59
N ASP A 64 8.86 -4.50 -23.60
CA ASP A 64 10.02 -4.25 -24.44
C ASP A 64 11.30 -4.80 -23.80
N ARG A 65 11.63 -4.32 -22.59
CA ARG A 65 12.79 -4.75 -21.80
C ARG A 65 12.59 -4.37 -20.34
N ASP A 66 13.27 -5.09 -19.47
CA ASP A 66 13.31 -4.74 -18.05
C ASP A 66 13.94 -3.36 -17.86
N LYS A 67 13.37 -2.55 -16.95
CA LYS A 67 13.86 -1.20 -16.65
C LYS A 67 14.92 -1.18 -15.56
N ILE A 68 15.16 -2.34 -14.94
CA ILE A 68 16.22 -2.58 -13.96
C ILE A 68 16.99 -3.84 -14.35
N ARG A 69 18.16 -4.01 -13.75
CA ARG A 69 18.88 -5.28 -13.79
C ARG A 69 18.28 -6.23 -12.75
N VAL A 70 17.56 -7.24 -13.21
CA VAL A 70 17.00 -8.30 -12.36
C VAL A 70 18.09 -9.33 -12.08
N GLU A 71 18.42 -9.53 -10.80
CA GLU A 71 19.45 -10.45 -10.34
C GLU A 71 18.84 -11.68 -9.68
N LYS A 72 19.64 -12.72 -9.48
CA LYS A 72 19.24 -13.90 -8.69
C LYS A 72 19.19 -13.64 -7.19
N SER A 73 19.92 -12.62 -6.74
CA SER A 73 19.88 -12.11 -5.38
C SER A 73 18.61 -11.27 -5.17
N PRO A 74 17.74 -11.63 -4.21
CA PRO A 74 16.55 -10.84 -3.90
C PRO A 74 16.91 -9.45 -3.37
N THR A 75 17.98 -9.35 -2.59
CA THR A 75 18.48 -8.08 -2.05
C THR A 75 18.91 -7.11 -3.16
N ASP A 76 19.71 -7.59 -4.11
CA ASP A 76 20.22 -6.73 -5.19
C ASP A 76 19.09 -6.28 -6.11
N THR A 77 18.15 -7.18 -6.40
CA THR A 77 16.96 -6.86 -7.21
C THR A 77 16.05 -5.87 -6.52
N LEU A 78 15.81 -6.01 -5.21
CA LEU A 78 15.03 -5.06 -4.42
C LEU A 78 15.66 -3.66 -4.44
N ASN A 79 16.98 -3.58 -4.23
CA ASN A 79 17.70 -2.30 -4.27
C ASN A 79 17.59 -1.63 -5.64
N ASN A 80 17.82 -2.37 -6.73
CA ASN A 80 17.69 -1.85 -8.09
C ASN A 80 16.25 -1.38 -8.38
N PHE A 81 15.25 -2.13 -7.92
CA PHE A 81 13.84 -1.79 -8.10
C PHE A 81 13.44 -0.53 -7.34
N LEU A 82 13.87 -0.41 -6.08
CA LEU A 82 13.57 0.76 -5.25
C LEU A 82 14.26 2.02 -5.78
N GLU A 83 15.51 1.91 -6.26
CA GLU A 83 16.17 3.05 -6.92
C GLU A 83 15.39 3.52 -8.15
N TRP A 84 14.96 2.59 -9.02
CA TRP A 84 14.13 2.91 -10.17
C TRP A 84 12.78 3.50 -9.78
N ARG A 85 12.11 2.95 -8.75
CA ARG A 85 10.85 3.51 -8.22
C ARG A 85 11.05 4.99 -7.86
N THR A 86 12.14 5.29 -7.16
CA THR A 86 12.44 6.62 -6.68
C THR A 86 12.81 7.61 -7.79
N ARG A 87 13.57 7.16 -8.79
CA ARG A 87 14.11 8.03 -9.85
C ARG A 87 13.17 8.18 -11.04
N ASP A 88 12.40 7.14 -11.36
CA ASP A 88 11.66 7.05 -12.63
C ASP A 88 10.14 6.92 -12.43
N LEU A 89 9.67 6.15 -11.44
CA LEU A 89 8.23 5.92 -11.27
C LEU A 89 7.55 7.04 -10.48
N LEU A 90 8.08 7.39 -9.30
CA LEU A 90 7.49 8.42 -8.42
C LEU A 90 7.32 9.79 -9.10
N PRO A 91 8.23 10.28 -9.96
CA PRO A 91 8.05 11.58 -10.61
C PRO A 91 6.85 11.68 -11.56
N ARG A 92 6.35 10.55 -12.07
CA ARG A 92 5.28 10.51 -13.09
C ARG A 92 3.99 9.84 -12.61
N LEU A 93 4.04 9.09 -11.51
CA LEU A 93 2.88 8.41 -10.95
C LEU A 93 2.95 8.45 -9.43
N ARG A 94 2.02 9.18 -8.81
CA ARG A 94 1.86 9.20 -7.34
C ARG A 94 1.28 7.87 -6.87
N HIS A 95 1.95 7.22 -5.92
CA HIS A 95 1.53 5.96 -5.31
C HIS A 95 2.24 5.77 -3.96
N ASP A 96 1.63 5.00 -3.07
CA ASP A 96 2.13 4.81 -1.69
C ASP A 96 3.23 3.73 -1.63
N ASN A 97 3.04 2.65 -2.38
CA ASN A 97 3.91 1.47 -2.42
C ASN A 97 3.98 0.90 -3.85
N ALA A 98 5.09 0.25 -4.21
CA ALA A 98 5.21 -0.47 -5.48
C ALA A 98 5.72 -1.90 -5.28
N GLN A 99 5.12 -2.85 -6.00
CA GLN A 99 5.48 -4.27 -5.94
C GLN A 99 5.88 -4.76 -7.33
N LEU A 100 7.11 -5.26 -7.47
CA LEU A 100 7.58 -5.89 -8.70
C LEU A 100 7.21 -7.39 -8.68
N VAL A 101 6.60 -7.88 -9.76
CA VAL A 101 6.39 -9.32 -9.97
C VAL A 101 7.19 -9.73 -11.20
N MET A 102 8.19 -10.60 -11.01
CA MET A 102 9.13 -10.98 -12.05
C MET A 102 8.80 -12.36 -12.62
N GLY A 103 9.23 -12.65 -13.85
CA GLY A 103 8.97 -13.95 -14.48
C GLY A 103 9.96 -15.07 -14.15
N GLY A 104 10.87 -14.90 -13.19
CA GLY A 104 11.90 -15.90 -12.89
C GLY A 104 12.34 -15.86 -11.44
N ALA A 105 12.91 -16.99 -10.99
CA ALA A 105 13.17 -17.26 -9.58
C ALA A 105 14.47 -16.71 -9.03
N PHE A 106 14.43 -16.33 -7.75
CA PHE A 106 15.61 -16.05 -6.93
C PHE A 106 16.37 -17.33 -6.59
N ASP A 107 17.61 -17.17 -6.13
CA ASP A 107 18.39 -18.29 -5.59
C ASP A 107 17.89 -18.68 -4.19
N GLY A 108 17.92 -19.98 -3.90
CA GLY A 108 17.48 -20.54 -2.63
C GLY A 108 15.96 -20.73 -2.55
N THR A 109 15.39 -20.46 -1.38
CA THR A 109 13.95 -20.67 -1.08
C THR A 109 13.18 -19.36 -0.97
N THR A 110 13.82 -18.22 -1.19
CA THR A 110 13.21 -16.90 -1.09
C THR A 110 12.33 -16.64 -2.30
N VAL A 111 11.05 -16.34 -2.07
CA VAL A 111 10.07 -16.07 -3.14
C VAL A 111 9.69 -14.60 -3.24
N GLY A 112 10.08 -13.79 -2.26
CA GLY A 112 9.86 -12.36 -2.22
C GLY A 112 10.83 -11.67 -1.26
N MET A 113 10.94 -10.35 -1.38
CA MET A 113 11.68 -9.53 -0.42
C MET A 113 11.16 -8.09 -0.43
N ALA A 114 11.03 -7.52 0.76
CA ALA A 114 10.64 -6.13 0.99
C ALA A 114 11.45 -5.50 2.13
N SER A 115 11.53 -4.17 2.10
CA SER A 115 12.01 -3.41 3.26
C SER A 115 10.98 -3.45 4.38
N GLN A 116 11.41 -3.73 5.61
CA GLN A 116 10.53 -3.70 6.76
C GLN A 116 10.23 -2.26 7.20
N SER A 117 8.99 -2.00 7.65
CA SER A 117 8.53 -0.71 8.20
C SER A 117 8.86 0.48 7.29
N SER A 118 8.63 0.28 6.00
CA SER A 118 9.00 1.24 4.95
C SER A 118 7.81 1.80 4.19
N MET A 119 6.58 1.52 4.62
CA MET A 119 5.39 2.09 4.02
C MET A 119 5.49 3.63 3.99
N CYS A 120 5.04 4.25 2.90
CA CYS A 120 5.17 5.68 2.61
C CYS A 120 6.60 6.23 2.41
N SER A 121 7.65 5.46 2.68
CA SER A 121 9.03 5.89 2.40
C SER A 121 9.24 6.13 0.90
N ARG A 122 9.88 7.25 0.57
CA ARG A 122 10.21 7.62 -0.80
C ARG A 122 11.17 6.62 -1.46
N ASP A 123 12.11 6.09 -0.71
CA ASP A 123 13.20 5.24 -1.17
C ASP A 123 13.03 3.76 -0.81
N ARG A 124 12.17 3.41 0.15
CA ARG A 124 12.05 2.03 0.65
C ARG A 124 10.66 1.41 0.55
N SER A 125 9.62 2.16 0.13
CA SER A 125 8.26 1.62 0.07
C SER A 125 8.03 0.74 -1.16
N GLY A 126 8.38 -0.53 -1.04
CA GLY A 126 8.11 -1.54 -2.05
C GLY A 126 8.69 -2.91 -1.74
N GLY A 127 8.43 -3.83 -2.66
CA GLY A 127 8.89 -5.22 -2.58
C GLY A 127 9.07 -5.82 -3.98
N VAL A 128 9.80 -6.93 -4.02
CA VAL A 128 10.04 -7.75 -5.22
C VAL A 128 9.54 -9.15 -4.97
N ASN A 129 8.90 -9.74 -5.97
CA ASN A 129 8.18 -11.00 -5.85
C ASN A 129 8.49 -11.87 -7.07
N ASP A 130 8.85 -13.12 -6.82
CA ASP A 130 8.97 -14.13 -7.86
C ASP A 130 7.58 -14.56 -8.36
N HIS A 131 7.52 -15.01 -9.62
CA HIS A 131 6.34 -15.63 -10.18
C HIS A 131 6.24 -17.09 -9.75
N LEU A 132 5.44 -17.31 -8.71
CA LEU A 132 4.97 -18.66 -8.35
C LEU A 132 3.97 -19.21 -9.38
N VAL A 133 3.88 -20.54 -9.43
CA VAL A 133 3.02 -21.31 -10.36
C VAL A 133 1.54 -20.95 -10.21
N SER A 134 1.10 -20.52 -9.02
CA SER A 134 -0.30 -20.18 -8.75
C SER A 134 -0.50 -18.68 -8.54
N VAL A 135 -1.61 -18.15 -9.07
CA VAL A 135 -2.00 -16.74 -8.88
C VAL A 135 -2.22 -16.42 -7.40
N LEU A 136 -2.79 -17.38 -6.64
CA LEU A 136 -2.98 -17.28 -5.20
C LEU A 136 -1.64 -17.19 -4.45
N GLY A 137 -0.65 -18.01 -4.84
CA GLY A 137 0.68 -17.99 -4.26
C GLY A 137 1.34 -16.63 -4.44
N VAL A 138 1.33 -16.08 -5.66
CA VAL A 138 1.87 -14.74 -5.93
C VAL A 138 1.12 -13.67 -5.12
N ALA A 139 -0.21 -13.74 -5.00
CA ALA A 139 -0.96 -12.78 -4.21
C ALA A 139 -0.62 -12.85 -2.72
N SER A 140 -0.41 -14.05 -2.18
CA SER A 140 0.02 -14.27 -0.80
C SER A 140 1.44 -13.74 -0.57
N THR A 141 2.38 -13.98 -1.49
CA THR A 141 3.74 -13.40 -1.42
C THR A 141 3.69 -11.88 -1.47
N VAL A 142 2.92 -11.28 -2.38
CA VAL A 142 2.75 -9.82 -2.43
C VAL A 142 2.16 -9.28 -1.13
N ALA A 143 1.21 -10.00 -0.51
CA ALA A 143 0.66 -9.63 0.80
C ALA A 143 1.69 -9.76 1.92
N HIS A 144 2.55 -10.77 1.88
CA HIS A 144 3.65 -10.94 2.83
C HIS A 144 4.63 -9.76 2.74
N GLU A 145 5.09 -9.43 1.54
CA GLU A 145 6.04 -8.35 1.30
C GLU A 145 5.45 -6.97 1.63
N LEU A 146 4.19 -6.75 1.28
CA LEU A 146 3.47 -5.53 1.66
C LEU A 146 3.24 -5.47 3.19
N GLY A 147 3.05 -6.62 3.85
CA GLY A 147 2.99 -6.74 5.31
C GLY A 147 4.29 -6.29 5.98
N HIS A 148 5.45 -6.69 5.45
CA HIS A 148 6.74 -6.15 5.88
C HIS A 148 6.83 -4.64 5.72
N ASN A 149 6.43 -4.09 4.57
CA ASN A 149 6.41 -2.63 4.39
C ASN A 149 5.53 -1.95 5.46
N LEU A 150 4.41 -2.56 5.83
CA LEU A 150 3.51 -2.11 6.89
C LEU A 150 4.03 -2.32 8.31
N GLY A 151 5.20 -2.94 8.48
CA GLY A 151 5.86 -3.14 9.77
C GLY A 151 5.59 -4.48 10.44
N MET A 152 4.94 -5.41 9.75
CA MET A 152 4.69 -6.76 10.27
C MET A 152 5.99 -7.57 10.27
N SER A 153 6.24 -8.26 11.37
CA SER A 153 7.33 -9.24 11.49
C SER A 153 6.81 -10.65 11.19
N HIS A 154 7.74 -11.58 10.99
CA HIS A 154 7.34 -12.97 10.80
C HIS A 154 6.65 -13.56 12.03
N ASP A 155 5.70 -14.45 11.78
CA ASP A 155 5.05 -15.31 12.78
C ASP A 155 6.00 -16.47 13.14
N THR A 156 6.88 -16.27 14.12
CA THR A 156 7.77 -17.33 14.60
C THR A 156 7.17 -18.10 15.77
N ALA A 157 7.65 -19.32 16.02
CA ALA A 157 7.18 -20.15 17.13
C ALA A 157 7.31 -19.44 18.50
N GLU A 158 8.33 -18.62 18.67
CA GLU A 158 8.60 -17.88 19.91
C GLU A 158 7.58 -16.76 20.15
N ARG A 159 6.94 -16.24 19.09
CA ARG A 159 5.94 -15.17 19.20
C ARG A 159 4.54 -15.66 19.58
N HIS A 160 4.31 -16.98 19.54
CA HIS A 160 3.03 -17.60 19.93
C HIS A 160 1.82 -16.94 19.24
N CYS A 161 1.94 -16.67 17.95
CA CYS A 161 0.92 -15.96 17.18
C CYS A 161 -0.33 -16.83 16.94
N SER A 162 -1.51 -16.24 17.14
CA SER A 162 -2.79 -16.92 16.89
C SER A 162 -3.26 -16.64 15.48
N CYS A 163 -3.72 -17.69 14.80
CA CYS A 163 -4.15 -17.63 13.41
C CYS A 163 -5.29 -18.62 13.25
N GLN A 164 -6.49 -18.13 12.91
CA GLN A 164 -7.68 -18.95 12.80
C GLN A 164 -7.68 -19.74 11.49
N ASN A 165 -6.67 -20.59 11.30
CA ASN A 165 -6.58 -21.41 10.11
C ASN A 165 -7.27 -22.75 10.36
N GLU A 166 -8.24 -23.09 9.49
CA GLU A 166 -8.57 -24.49 9.27
C GLU A 166 -7.29 -25.23 8.86
N PRO A 167 -7.02 -26.46 9.35
CA PRO A 167 -5.82 -27.22 9.01
C PRO A 167 -5.55 -27.41 7.50
N ARG A 168 -6.55 -27.10 6.66
CA ARG A 168 -6.50 -27.19 5.20
C ARG A 168 -6.12 -25.88 4.47
N LEU A 169 -6.08 -24.74 5.15
CA LEU A 169 -5.94 -23.41 4.53
C LEU A 169 -4.49 -22.87 4.44
N GLY A 170 -3.48 -23.67 4.80
CA GLY A 170 -2.07 -23.24 4.83
C GLY A 170 -1.70 -22.54 6.15
N GLY A 171 -0.47 -22.02 6.23
CA GLY A 171 0.00 -21.19 7.34
C GLY A 171 -0.56 -19.75 7.30
N CYS A 172 -0.09 -18.87 8.17
CA CYS A 172 -0.44 -17.45 8.11
C CYS A 172 0.36 -16.75 7.01
N ILE A 173 -0.11 -15.60 6.54
CA ILE A 173 0.59 -14.83 5.49
C ILE A 173 2.01 -14.49 5.95
N MET A 174 2.23 -14.12 7.21
CA MET A 174 3.55 -13.73 7.74
C MET A 174 4.39 -14.88 8.28
N GLU A 175 4.05 -16.15 8.01
CA GLU A 175 4.96 -17.27 8.30
C GLU A 175 6.28 -17.12 7.50
N PRO A 176 7.47 -17.33 8.11
CA PRO A 176 8.76 -17.17 7.42
C PRO A 176 8.95 -18.09 6.21
N SER A 177 8.19 -19.18 6.12
CA SER A 177 8.33 -20.17 5.07
C SER A 177 6.97 -20.52 4.49
N THR A 178 6.85 -20.34 3.17
CA THR A 178 5.64 -20.75 2.44
C THR A 178 5.61 -22.28 2.34
N GLY A 179 4.63 -22.91 2.98
CA GLY A 179 4.32 -24.32 2.76
C GLY A 179 3.74 -24.59 1.37
N PHE A 180 3.32 -25.84 1.12
CA PHE A 180 2.68 -26.21 -0.16
C PHE A 180 1.44 -25.36 -0.47
N MET A 181 0.69 -24.98 0.56
CA MET A 181 -0.44 -24.05 0.45
C MET A 181 -0.01 -22.67 0.98
N PRO A 182 -0.19 -21.60 0.19
CA PRO A 182 0.13 -20.25 0.64
C PRO A 182 -0.83 -19.79 1.74
N GLY A 183 -0.35 -18.94 2.65
CA GLY A 183 -1.17 -18.36 3.69
C GLY A 183 -2.18 -17.36 3.13
N GLN A 184 -3.37 -17.31 3.72
CA GLN A 184 -4.49 -16.48 3.25
C GLN A 184 -5.04 -15.56 4.34
N LEU A 185 -4.55 -15.70 5.58
CA LEU A 185 -4.98 -14.92 6.73
C LEU A 185 -3.76 -14.38 7.46
N PHE A 186 -3.88 -13.15 7.97
CA PHE A 186 -2.92 -12.57 8.89
C PHE A 186 -3.17 -13.06 10.31
N SER A 187 -2.09 -13.18 11.09
CA SER A 187 -2.17 -13.58 12.50
C SER A 187 -2.56 -12.42 13.42
N SER A 188 -2.85 -12.73 14.68
CA SER A 188 -3.03 -11.73 15.74
C SER A 188 -1.78 -10.87 15.95
N CYS A 189 -0.58 -11.44 15.74
CA CYS A 189 0.69 -10.71 15.82
C CYS A 189 0.82 -9.68 14.69
N SER A 190 0.44 -10.07 13.47
CA SER A 190 0.47 -9.18 12.31
C SER A 190 -0.43 -7.96 12.52
N ALA A 191 -1.62 -8.17 13.08
CA ALA A 191 -2.54 -7.07 13.44
C ALA A 191 -1.95 -6.14 14.52
N ALA A 192 -1.30 -6.70 15.54
CA ALA A 192 -0.64 -5.93 16.58
C ALA A 192 0.54 -5.11 16.05
N ASP A 193 1.40 -5.71 15.21
CA ASP A 193 2.54 -5.04 14.59
C ASP A 193 2.08 -3.88 13.68
N LEU A 194 1.01 -4.09 12.89
CA LEU A 194 0.40 -3.04 12.07
C LEU A 194 -0.07 -1.86 12.93
N SER A 195 -0.78 -2.14 14.03
CA SER A 195 -1.26 -1.10 14.94
C SER A 195 -0.11 -0.26 15.50
N VAL A 196 0.98 -0.90 15.94
CA VAL A 196 2.19 -0.21 16.42
C VAL A 196 2.83 0.63 15.31
N SER A 197 2.95 0.07 14.10
CA SER A 197 3.51 0.78 12.94
C SER A 197 2.72 2.04 12.59
N LEU A 198 1.39 1.94 12.57
CA LEU A 198 0.50 3.08 12.30
C LEU A 198 0.58 4.15 13.40
N LEU A 199 0.63 3.76 14.66
CA LEU A 199 0.80 4.68 15.80
C LEU A 199 2.14 5.44 15.75
N HIS A 200 3.19 4.82 15.20
CA HIS A 200 4.49 5.45 15.01
C HIS A 200 4.62 6.21 13.67
N GLY A 201 3.52 6.44 12.94
CA GLY A 201 3.53 7.21 11.70
C GLY A 201 3.93 6.41 10.45
N GLY A 202 4.00 5.08 10.53
CA GLY A 202 4.30 4.19 9.40
C GLY A 202 3.25 4.22 8.27
N GLY A 203 2.10 4.86 8.48
CA GLY A 203 0.99 4.94 7.52
C GLY A 203 0.61 6.35 7.05
N MET A 204 1.48 7.36 7.22
CA MET A 204 1.11 8.78 6.94
C MET A 204 0.50 9.04 5.56
N CYS A 205 0.86 8.28 4.53
CA CYS A 205 0.32 8.38 3.17
C CYS A 205 -0.99 7.60 2.95
N LEU A 206 -1.35 6.67 3.84
CA LEU A 206 -2.45 5.74 3.66
C LEU A 206 -3.82 6.31 4.05
N PHE A 207 -3.85 7.47 4.70
CA PHE A 207 -5.09 8.08 5.20
C PHE A 207 -5.92 8.79 4.12
N ASN A 208 -5.35 8.98 2.92
CA ASN A 208 -6.13 9.48 1.78
C ASN A 208 -6.85 8.35 1.04
N VAL A 209 -8.11 8.57 0.69
CA VAL A 209 -8.82 7.67 -0.23
C VAL A 209 -8.28 7.89 -1.65
N PRO A 210 -7.88 6.83 -2.39
CA PRO A 210 -7.44 6.98 -3.78
C PRO A 210 -8.56 7.53 -4.65
N GLN A 211 -8.20 8.35 -5.64
CA GLN A 211 -9.17 8.91 -6.58
C GLN A 211 -9.77 7.80 -7.46
N PRO A 212 -11.10 7.62 -7.48
CA PRO A 212 -11.77 6.55 -8.23
C PRO A 212 -11.42 6.53 -9.72
N GLU A 213 -11.15 7.70 -10.32
CA GLU A 213 -10.80 7.81 -11.74
C GLU A 213 -9.47 7.13 -12.10
N HIS A 214 -8.61 6.88 -11.11
CA HIS A 214 -7.32 6.24 -11.28
C HIS A 214 -7.34 4.75 -10.89
N LEU A 215 -8.47 4.21 -10.44
CA LEU A 215 -8.58 2.79 -10.10
C LEU A 215 -8.67 1.94 -11.37
N LEU A 216 -7.78 0.96 -11.48
CA LEU A 216 -7.81 0.00 -12.58
C LEU A 216 -8.90 -1.05 -12.37
N GLY A 217 -9.75 -1.27 -13.38
CA GLY A 217 -10.78 -2.31 -13.36
C GLY A 217 -12.22 -1.80 -13.46
N GLY A 218 -12.39 -0.47 -13.46
CA GLY A 218 -13.68 0.23 -13.54
C GLY A 218 -14.53 0.11 -12.26
N PRO A 219 -15.65 0.86 -12.17
CA PRO A 219 -16.52 0.86 -10.99
C PRO A 219 -17.03 -0.55 -10.65
N ARG A 220 -16.90 -0.96 -9.38
CA ARG A 220 -17.32 -2.28 -8.88
C ARG A 220 -17.93 -2.20 -7.49
N CYS A 221 -19.26 -2.20 -7.47
CA CYS A 221 -20.02 -2.30 -6.24
C CYS A 221 -19.64 -3.52 -5.39
N GLY A 222 -19.31 -3.25 -4.14
CA GLY A 222 -18.91 -4.20 -3.11
C GLY A 222 -17.40 -4.30 -2.89
N ASN A 223 -16.61 -3.37 -3.45
CA ASN A 223 -15.15 -3.33 -3.30
C ASN A 223 -14.65 -2.32 -2.25
N LEU A 224 -15.57 -1.72 -1.47
CA LEU A 224 -15.32 -0.71 -0.43
C LEU A 224 -14.77 0.63 -0.95
N TYR A 225 -14.87 0.92 -2.25
CA TYR A 225 -14.56 2.22 -2.82
C TYR A 225 -15.83 2.82 -3.41
N VAL A 226 -16.14 4.06 -3.05
CA VAL A 226 -17.25 4.78 -3.69
C VAL A 226 -16.76 5.28 -5.05
N GLU A 227 -17.14 4.60 -6.11
CA GLU A 227 -16.70 4.89 -7.48
C GLU A 227 -17.77 5.63 -8.30
N LYS A 228 -17.44 6.00 -9.54
CA LYS A 228 -18.35 6.74 -10.41
C LYS A 228 -19.65 5.96 -10.63
N GLY A 229 -20.76 6.54 -10.17
CA GLY A 229 -22.10 5.97 -10.27
C GLY A 229 -22.64 5.40 -8.96
N GLU A 230 -21.78 5.28 -7.95
CA GLU A 230 -22.11 4.79 -6.61
C GLU A 230 -22.31 5.96 -5.65
N GLU A 231 -23.11 5.76 -4.61
CA GLU A 231 -23.34 6.74 -3.54
C GLU A 231 -22.79 6.25 -2.19
N CYS A 232 -22.54 4.93 -2.09
CA CYS A 232 -21.97 4.25 -0.95
C CYS A 232 -21.43 2.88 -1.42
N ASP A 233 -20.44 2.34 -0.70
CA ASP A 233 -19.99 0.96 -0.88
C ASP A 233 -19.56 0.42 0.48
N CYS A 234 -20.33 -0.55 1.00
CA CYS A 234 -20.10 -1.20 2.29
C CYS A 234 -19.58 -2.65 2.14
N GLY A 235 -19.11 -3.02 0.94
CA GLY A 235 -18.60 -4.35 0.64
C GLY A 235 -19.67 -5.30 0.12
N LEU A 236 -19.37 -6.59 0.17
CA LEU A 236 -20.26 -7.66 -0.29
C LEU A 236 -21.56 -7.72 0.54
N LEU A 237 -22.63 -8.21 -0.08
CA LEU A 237 -23.98 -8.27 0.51
C LEU A 237 -24.02 -8.96 1.89
N GLU A 238 -23.25 -10.04 2.07
CA GLU A 238 -23.22 -10.84 3.31
C GLU A 238 -22.44 -10.16 4.45
N GLU A 239 -21.65 -9.14 4.13
CA GLU A 239 -20.71 -8.49 5.04
C GLU A 239 -21.02 -7.00 5.25
N CYS A 240 -21.95 -6.45 4.50
CA CYS A 240 -22.36 -5.05 4.64
C CYS A 240 -23.19 -4.88 5.92
N GLU A 241 -22.59 -4.22 6.91
CA GLU A 241 -23.26 -3.84 8.16
C GLU A 241 -23.78 -2.40 8.14
N ASP A 242 -23.56 -1.65 7.04
CA ASP A 242 -23.97 -0.24 6.95
C ASP A 242 -25.50 -0.11 6.75
N PRO A 243 -26.26 0.40 7.74
CA PRO A 243 -27.70 0.55 7.64
C PRO A 243 -28.13 1.65 6.66
N CYS A 244 -27.18 2.42 6.12
CA CYS A 244 -27.44 3.53 5.20
C CYS A 244 -27.24 3.13 3.74
N CYS A 245 -26.59 2.00 3.47
CA CYS A 245 -26.18 1.60 2.14
C CYS A 245 -26.89 0.33 1.66
N ASN A 246 -27.35 0.34 0.42
CA ASN A 246 -27.79 -0.88 -0.24
C ASN A 246 -26.59 -1.56 -0.92
N ALA A 247 -26.07 -2.62 -0.29
CA ALA A 247 -24.90 -3.36 -0.78
C ALA A 247 -25.06 -3.97 -2.18
N SER A 248 -26.29 -4.25 -2.63
CA SER A 248 -26.52 -4.83 -3.95
C SER A 248 -26.46 -3.82 -5.09
N THR A 249 -26.69 -2.54 -4.79
CA THR A 249 -26.81 -1.47 -5.79
C THR A 249 -25.80 -0.35 -5.59
N CYS A 250 -25.10 -0.31 -4.45
CA CYS A 250 -24.19 0.75 -4.04
C CYS A 250 -24.85 2.13 -4.07
N LYS A 251 -26.11 2.15 -3.60
CA LYS A 251 -26.96 3.33 -3.49
C LYS A 251 -27.38 3.56 -2.06
N LEU A 252 -27.50 4.82 -1.69
CA LEU A 252 -28.02 5.18 -0.38
C LEU A 252 -29.46 4.71 -0.26
N LEU A 253 -29.81 4.20 0.91
CA LEU A 253 -31.18 3.84 1.22
C LEU A 253 -32.05 5.12 1.32
N PRO A 254 -33.36 5.03 1.02
CA PRO A 254 -34.24 6.19 1.08
C PRO A 254 -34.16 6.92 2.42
N GLY A 255 -33.85 8.22 2.38
CA GLY A 255 -33.70 9.07 3.56
C GLY A 255 -32.28 9.17 4.11
N ALA A 256 -31.33 8.34 3.67
CA ALA A 256 -29.92 8.51 3.98
C ALA A 256 -29.31 9.67 3.17
N GLN A 257 -28.43 10.43 3.81
CA GLN A 257 -27.63 11.50 3.20
C GLN A 257 -26.17 11.08 3.00
N CYS A 258 -25.74 10.05 3.73
CA CYS A 258 -24.38 9.54 3.73
C CYS A 258 -24.35 8.08 4.17
N SER A 259 -23.24 7.41 3.88
CA SER A 259 -22.89 6.08 4.38
C SER A 259 -22.20 6.17 5.75
N SER A 260 -22.38 5.14 6.57
CA SER A 260 -21.85 5.09 7.95
C SER A 260 -20.32 5.05 8.03
N ASP A 261 -19.62 4.71 6.94
CA ASP A 261 -18.15 4.69 6.88
C ASP A 261 -17.53 6.11 6.92
N GLY A 262 -18.33 7.14 6.63
CA GLY A 262 -17.88 8.53 6.72
C GLY A 262 -17.80 9.02 8.17
N ILE A 263 -16.63 9.48 8.61
CA ILE A 263 -16.42 10.09 9.96
C ILE A 263 -17.27 11.34 10.22
N CYS A 264 -17.78 11.98 9.16
CA CYS A 264 -18.73 13.08 9.21
C CYS A 264 -20.19 12.65 8.96
N CYS A 265 -20.47 11.34 9.02
CA CYS A 265 -21.81 10.76 8.99
C CYS A 265 -22.19 10.21 10.36
N GLN A 266 -23.43 10.44 10.77
CA GLN A 266 -24.00 9.88 11.99
C GLN A 266 -25.47 9.54 11.72
N ASP A 267 -25.87 8.31 12.00
CA ASP A 267 -27.24 7.83 11.79
C ASP A 267 -27.78 8.12 10.37
N CYS A 268 -26.94 7.87 9.35
CA CYS A 268 -27.21 8.16 7.93
C CYS A 268 -27.44 9.65 7.61
N LYS A 269 -27.07 10.56 8.51
CA LYS A 269 -27.16 12.02 8.34
C LYS A 269 -25.80 12.68 8.44
N LEU A 270 -25.62 13.77 7.70
CA LEU A 270 -24.39 14.55 7.80
C LEU A 270 -24.31 15.22 9.17
N ARG A 271 -23.15 15.09 9.83
CA ARG A 271 -22.86 15.81 11.06
C ARG A 271 -22.88 17.31 10.81
N ALA A 272 -23.34 18.09 11.78
CA ALA A 272 -23.45 19.54 11.63
C ALA A 272 -22.09 20.19 11.31
N ALA A 273 -22.11 21.26 10.52
CA ALA A 273 -20.92 22.05 10.22
C ALA A 273 -20.23 22.51 11.52
N GLY A 274 -18.91 22.35 11.61
CA GLY A 274 -18.14 22.67 12.83
C GLY A 274 -18.06 21.53 13.84
N SER A 275 -18.59 20.34 13.54
CA SER A 275 -18.37 19.14 14.37
C SER A 275 -16.94 18.63 14.19
N VAL A 276 -16.17 18.42 15.26
CA VAL A 276 -14.79 17.88 15.16
C VAL A 276 -14.83 16.47 14.56
N CYS A 277 -14.06 16.25 13.49
CA CYS A 277 -13.86 14.94 12.88
C CYS A 277 -12.44 14.40 13.03
N ARG A 278 -11.45 15.25 13.29
CA ARG A 278 -10.11 14.80 13.66
C ARG A 278 -9.56 15.70 14.75
N GLU A 279 -9.09 15.05 15.81
CA GLU A 279 -8.38 15.72 16.90
C GLU A 279 -6.91 16.00 16.50
N PRO A 280 -6.30 17.06 17.04
CA PRO A 280 -4.90 17.35 16.79
C PRO A 280 -4.00 16.33 17.51
N LEU A 281 -2.95 15.87 16.85
CA LEU A 281 -1.96 14.94 17.43
C LEU A 281 -0.91 15.64 18.30
N GLY A 282 -0.80 16.96 18.21
CA GLY A 282 0.15 17.77 18.97
C GLY A 282 -0.05 19.25 18.72
N GLU A 283 0.79 20.08 19.33
CA GLU A 283 0.66 21.56 19.24
C GLU A 283 0.85 22.13 17.82
N CYS A 284 1.54 21.40 16.94
CA CYS A 284 1.78 21.79 15.55
C CYS A 284 0.69 21.34 14.57
N ASP A 285 -0.29 20.58 15.06
CA ASP A 285 -1.35 19.97 14.27
C ASP A 285 -2.69 20.64 14.60
N LEU A 286 -3.50 20.93 13.58
CA LEU A 286 -4.78 21.60 13.78
C LEU A 286 -5.93 20.57 13.75
N PRO A 287 -7.02 20.80 14.51
CA PRO A 287 -8.22 19.98 14.38
C PRO A 287 -8.94 20.24 13.04
N GLU A 288 -9.60 19.21 12.52
CA GLU A 288 -10.52 19.34 11.38
C GLU A 288 -11.97 19.14 11.79
N TYR A 289 -12.82 19.83 11.05
CA TYR A 289 -14.25 19.91 11.32
C TYR A 289 -15.06 19.50 10.10
N CYS A 290 -16.14 18.77 10.34
CA CYS A 290 -17.13 18.45 9.34
C CYS A 290 -17.70 19.73 8.73
N THR A 291 -17.92 19.71 7.42
CA THR A 291 -18.46 20.86 6.68
C THR A 291 -19.98 20.96 6.72
N GLY A 292 -20.67 19.90 7.18
CA GLY A 292 -22.12 19.78 7.13
C GLY A 292 -22.70 19.48 5.74
N SER A 293 -21.85 19.40 4.71
CA SER A 293 -22.24 19.12 3.32
C SER A 293 -21.53 17.91 2.71
N SER A 294 -20.59 17.31 3.44
CA SER A 294 -19.83 16.14 3.03
C SER A 294 -19.71 15.13 4.18
N PRO A 295 -19.77 13.82 3.89
CA PRO A 295 -19.57 12.78 4.90
C PRO A 295 -18.09 12.54 5.24
N TYR A 296 -17.16 13.19 4.53
CA TYR A 296 -15.73 13.08 4.75
C TYR A 296 -15.20 14.25 5.58
N CYS A 297 -14.22 13.96 6.43
CA CYS A 297 -13.44 15.00 7.08
C CYS A 297 -12.57 15.72 6.03
N PRO A 298 -12.42 17.05 6.09
CA PRO A 298 -11.49 17.78 5.24
C PRO A 298 -10.05 17.25 5.35
N PRO A 299 -9.18 17.52 4.35
CA PRO A 299 -7.77 17.16 4.44
C PRO A 299 -7.07 17.80 5.64
N ASN A 300 -6.07 17.10 6.19
CA ASN A 300 -5.27 17.59 7.33
C ASN A 300 -4.63 18.94 7.02
N VAL A 301 -4.72 19.84 7.98
CA VAL A 301 -4.07 21.14 8.01
C VAL A 301 -3.20 21.25 9.26
N PHE A 302 -2.11 22.00 9.13
CA PHE A 302 -1.08 22.11 10.16
C PHE A 302 -0.77 23.58 10.41
N LEU A 303 -0.15 23.87 11.56
CA LEU A 303 0.50 25.17 11.75
C LEU A 303 1.59 25.38 10.71
N GLN A 304 1.88 26.64 10.43
CA GLN A 304 2.91 27.00 9.46
C GLN A 304 4.27 26.45 9.91
N ASN A 305 5.02 25.90 8.94
CA ASN A 305 6.40 25.49 9.20
C ASN A 305 7.21 26.66 9.75
N GLY A 306 7.90 26.45 10.87
CA GLY A 306 8.65 27.48 11.58
C GLY A 306 7.93 28.13 12.76
N GLU A 307 6.68 27.76 13.05
CA GLU A 307 6.02 28.20 14.28
C GLU A 307 6.72 27.58 15.51
N PRO A 308 7.03 28.34 16.58
CA PRO A 308 7.70 27.81 17.77
C PRO A 308 6.81 26.81 18.51
N CYS A 309 7.43 25.73 18.99
CA CYS A 309 6.78 24.63 19.72
C CYS A 309 7.71 24.15 20.86
N GLU A 310 7.20 23.32 21.78
CA GLU A 310 7.88 22.95 23.04
C GLU A 310 8.42 24.18 23.79
N GLU A 311 7.55 25.14 24.08
CA GLU A 311 7.91 26.41 24.76
C GLU A 311 9.03 27.20 24.03
N GLY A 312 9.15 27.02 22.71
CA GLY A 312 10.16 27.68 21.88
C GLY A 312 11.49 26.94 21.77
N ALA A 313 11.59 25.71 22.30
CA ALA A 313 12.76 24.87 22.16
C ALA A 313 12.92 24.28 20.74
N SER A 314 11.83 24.21 19.98
CA SER A 314 11.81 23.67 18.62
C SER A 314 10.83 24.42 17.72
N TYR A 315 10.68 23.94 16.48
CA TYR A 315 9.79 24.52 15.49
C TYR A 315 8.94 23.45 14.81
N CYS A 316 7.71 23.83 14.49
CA CYS A 316 6.78 23.00 13.73
C CYS A 316 7.31 22.76 12.32
N TYR A 317 7.25 21.51 11.87
CA TYR A 317 7.52 21.14 10.50
C TYR A 317 6.62 19.98 10.07
N GLY A 318 5.74 20.22 9.10
CA GLY A 318 4.83 19.20 8.57
C GLY A 318 3.85 18.66 9.61
N GLY A 319 3.38 19.50 10.53
CA GLY A 319 2.42 19.11 11.58
C GLY A 319 3.05 18.54 12.85
N ILE A 320 4.38 18.37 12.90
CA ILE A 320 5.09 17.78 14.04
C ILE A 320 6.04 18.82 14.65
N CYS A 321 6.09 18.88 15.98
CA CYS A 321 7.15 19.61 16.69
C CYS A 321 8.43 18.75 16.69
N ALA A 322 9.31 18.97 15.73
CA ALA A 322 10.46 18.08 15.50
C ALA A 322 11.63 18.39 16.46
N SER A 323 11.46 18.13 17.76
CA SER A 323 12.55 18.30 18.72
C SER A 323 13.62 17.21 18.60
N MET A 324 14.87 17.54 18.94
CA MET A 324 15.94 16.53 18.95
C MET A 324 15.68 15.45 20.01
N HIS A 325 15.03 15.84 21.10
CA HIS A 325 14.62 14.92 22.16
C HIS A 325 13.59 13.90 21.69
N SER A 326 12.51 14.35 21.03
CA SER A 326 11.48 13.46 20.50
C SER A 326 12.05 12.51 19.44
N GLN A 327 12.90 13.00 18.53
CA GLN A 327 13.58 12.16 17.55
C GLN A 327 14.44 11.06 18.22
N CYS A 328 15.16 11.39 19.29
CA CYS A 328 15.93 10.40 20.03
C CYS A 328 15.06 9.29 20.64
N GLN A 329 13.92 9.67 21.21
CA GLN A 329 13.00 8.71 21.81
C GLN A 329 12.32 7.83 20.76
N THR A 330 11.94 8.40 19.61
CA THR A 330 11.35 7.65 18.51
C THR A 330 12.33 6.62 17.92
N LEU A 331 13.62 6.98 17.78
CA LEU A 331 14.62 6.09 17.18
C LEU A 331 15.19 5.06 18.15
N TRP A 332 15.43 5.44 19.40
CA TRP A 332 16.19 4.61 20.37
C TRP A 332 15.38 4.18 21.61
N GLY A 333 14.12 4.57 21.69
CA GLY A 333 13.17 4.16 22.71
C GLY A 333 12.98 5.14 23.87
N PRO A 334 12.04 4.85 24.78
CA PRO A 334 11.71 5.72 25.89
C PRO A 334 12.93 5.98 26.78
N SER A 335 13.14 7.22 27.21
CA SER A 335 14.26 7.67 28.09
C SER A 335 15.60 7.96 27.38
N LYS A 336 15.67 7.90 26.05
CA LYS A 336 16.87 8.31 25.31
C LYS A 336 16.87 9.81 25.09
N THR A 337 17.98 10.44 25.45
CA THR A 337 18.18 11.89 25.35
C THR A 337 19.41 12.17 24.49
N PRO A 338 19.40 13.22 23.66
CA PRO A 338 20.59 13.62 22.92
C PRO A 338 21.67 14.10 23.90
N VAL A 339 22.89 13.59 23.75
CA VAL A 339 24.06 14.12 24.46
C VAL A 339 24.73 15.15 23.57
N CYS A 340 24.49 16.44 23.87
CA CYS A 340 25.05 17.54 23.12
C CYS A 340 26.26 18.15 23.85
N SER A 341 27.34 18.36 23.10
CA SER A 341 28.52 19.13 23.52
C SER A 341 28.70 20.33 22.59
N CYS A 342 29.60 21.26 22.94
CA CYS A 342 29.95 22.38 22.05
C CYS A 342 30.49 21.94 20.67
N ALA A 343 30.88 20.67 20.51
CA ALA A 343 31.40 20.11 19.25
C ALA A 343 30.32 19.40 18.41
N GLY A 344 29.07 19.32 18.89
CA GLY A 344 27.96 18.62 18.24
C GLY A 344 27.24 17.64 19.17
N CYS A 345 26.15 17.07 18.68
CA CYS A 345 25.36 16.05 19.38
C CYS A 345 25.76 14.65 18.87
N LEU A 346 25.96 13.70 19.79
CA LEU A 346 26.19 12.29 19.49
C LEU A 346 24.93 11.48 19.84
N TYR A 347 24.68 10.44 19.03
CA TYR A 347 23.51 9.56 19.07
C TYR A 347 23.76 8.31 19.94
#